data_AF-A0A7V9CUS1-F1
#
_entry.id   AF-A0A7V9CUS1-F1
#
_cell.length_a   1.000
_cell.length_b   1.000
_cell.length_c   1.000
_cell.angle_alpha   90.00
_cell.angle_beta   90.00
_cell.angle_gamma   90.00
#
_symmetry.space_group_name_H-M   'P 1'
#
loop_
_entity.id
_entity.type
_entity.pdbx_description
1 polymer ?
#
loop_
_entity_poly.entity_id
_entity_poly.type
_entity_poly.pdbx_seq_one_letter_code
_entity_poly.pdbx_strand_id
1 'polypeptide(L)' 'ARRFPIGAWYRLRVQHVGDEIAVWIGDRLAVRFRDRQRPYRRGAVALYVEDARAVFGPVTLRGC' A
#
# COMPACT_ATOMS: atom_id res chain seq x y z
N ALA A 1 3.64 16.56 -13.01
CA ALA A 1 3.12 16.10 -11.71
C ALA A 1 2.13 14.96 -11.94
N ARG A 2 2.26 13.83 -11.21
CA ARG A 2 1.28 12.74 -11.31
C ARG A 2 -0.01 13.19 -10.61
N ARG A 3 -1.16 13.05 -11.27
CA ARG A 3 -2.46 13.43 -10.74
C ARG A 3 -3.27 12.16 -10.46
N PHE A 4 -3.89 12.11 -9.29
CA PHE A 4 -4.86 11.09 -8.90
C PHE A 4 -6.19 11.80 -8.62
N PRO A 5 -7.04 11.97 -9.65
CA PRO A 5 -8.36 12.54 -9.45
C PRO A 5 -9.16 11.83 -8.36
N ILE A 6 -9.87 12.62 -7.55
CA ILE A 6 -10.84 12.14 -6.56
C ILE A 6 -12.01 11.46 -7.29
N GLY A 7 -12.56 10.40 -6.70
CA GLY A 7 -13.72 9.68 -7.24
C GLY A 7 -13.38 8.55 -8.23
N ALA A 8 -12.11 8.43 -8.64
CA ALA A 8 -11.65 7.31 -9.46
C ALA A 8 -11.21 6.12 -8.59
N TRP A 9 -11.43 4.91 -9.10
CA TRP A 9 -10.88 3.69 -8.50
C TRP A 9 -9.42 3.49 -8.89
N TYR A 10 -8.60 3.09 -7.92
CA TYR A 10 -7.21 2.72 -8.15
C TYR A 10 -6.92 1.36 -7.54
N ARG A 11 -6.28 0.48 -8.33
CA ARG A 11 -5.73 -0.76 -7.79
C ARG A 11 -4.47 -0.43 -6.98
N LEU A 12 -4.51 -0.69 -5.69
CA LEU A 12 -3.33 -0.60 -4.83
C LEU A 12 -2.78 -2.01 -4.60
N ARG A 13 -1.46 -2.16 -4.73
CA ARG A 13 -0.75 -3.35 -4.27
C ARG A 13 0.32 -2.91 -3.30
N VAL A 14 0.34 -3.55 -2.15
CA VAL A 14 1.43 -3.43 -1.17
C VAL A 14 2.05 -4.81 -1.04
N GLN A 15 3.37 -4.89 -1.22
CA GLN A 15 4.13 -6.11 -1.02
C GLN A 15 5.19 -5.82 0.05
N HIS A 16 5.21 -6.65 1.08
CA HIS A 16 6.19 -6.59 2.14
C HIS A 16 6.93 -7.93 2.17
N VAL A 17 8.24 -7.92 1.94
CA VAL A 17 9.08 -9.13 1.96
C VAL A 17 10.36 -8.82 2.74
N GLY A 18 10.54 -9.49 3.87
CA GLY A 18 11.72 -9.33 4.71
C GLY A 18 11.85 -7.91 5.28
N ASP A 19 12.78 -7.14 4.75
CA ASP A 19 13.06 -5.75 5.13
C ASP A 19 12.66 -4.72 4.06
N GLU A 20 11.98 -5.15 2.99
CA GLU A 20 11.55 -4.30 1.88
C GLU A 20 10.02 -4.19 1.79
N ILE A 21 9.53 -2.96 1.62
CA ILE A 21 8.15 -2.66 1.24
C ILE A 21 8.11 -2.01 -0.14
N ALA A 22 7.20 -2.48 -0.98
CA ALA A 22 6.93 -1.90 -2.29
C ALA A 22 5.44 -1.62 -2.47
N VAL A 23 5.13 -0.47 -3.08
CA VAL A 23 3.76 0.01 -3.29
C VAL A 23 3.56 0.30 -4.77
N TRP A 24 2.48 -0.22 -5.34
CA TRP A 24 2.05 0.05 -6.71
C TRP A 24 0.69 0.74 -6.72
N ILE A 25 0.51 1.63 -7.69
CA ILE A 25 -0.77 2.24 -8.03
C ILE A 25 -1.06 1.91 -9.50
N GLY A 26 -2.06 1.06 -9.73
CA GLY A 26 -2.21 0.30 -10.97
C GLY A 26 -1.04 -0.68 -11.13
N ASP A 27 -0.47 -0.74 -12.33
CA ASP A 27 0.71 -1.58 -12.61
C ASP A 27 2.05 -0.87 -12.36
N ARG A 28 2.00 0.39 -11.91
CA ARG A 28 3.20 1.23 -11.75
C ARG A 28 3.70 1.24 -10.31
N LEU A 29 4.99 0.94 -10.14
CA LEU A 29 5.71 1.09 -8.88
C LEU A 29 5.73 2.57 -8.47
N ALA A 30 5.16 2.87 -7.31
CA ALA A 30 5.15 4.20 -6.72
C ALA A 30 6.32 4.38 -5.75
N VAL A 31 6.55 3.36 -4.90
CA VAL A 31 7.58 3.39 -3.87
C VAL A 31 8.20 2.01 -3.73
N ARG A 32 9.51 1.98 -3.49
CA ARG A 32 10.24 0.86 -2.92
C ARG A 32 11.14 1.38 -1.82
N PHE A 33 11.05 0.79 -0.64
CA PHE A 33 11.82 1.20 0.51
C PHE A 33 12.34 -0.01 1.26
N ARG A 34 13.60 0.06 1.69
CA ARG A 34 14.24 -0.98 2.50
C ARG A 34 14.61 -0.39 3.86
N ASP A 35 14.05 -0.95 4.92
CA ASP A 35 14.45 -0.63 6.28
C ASP A 35 15.81 -1.27 6.56
N ARG A 36 16.85 -0.46 6.76
CA ARG A 36 18.20 -0.93 7.12
C ARG A 36 18.51 -0.77 8.61
N GLN A 37 17.55 -0.29 9.39
CA GLN A 37 17.73 0.02 10.80
C GLN A 37 17.08 -1.05 11.69
N ARG A 38 15.74 -1.19 11.66
CA ARG A 38 15.00 -2.12 12.53
C ARG A 38 13.73 -2.66 11.81
N PRO A 39 13.89 -3.59 10.85
CA PRO A 39 12.78 -4.06 10.03
C PRO A 39 11.62 -4.66 10.81
N TYR A 40 10.40 -4.23 10.48
CA TYR A 40 9.17 -4.86 10.96
C TYR A 40 8.89 -6.16 10.20
N ARG A 41 9.18 -7.31 10.79
CA ARG A 41 9.01 -8.62 10.11
C ARG A 41 7.60 -9.22 10.21
N ARG A 42 6.74 -8.64 11.06
CA ARG A 42 5.35 -9.06 11.29
C ARG A 42 4.53 -7.89 11.83
N GLY A 43 3.21 -7.98 11.72
CA GLY A 43 2.30 -6.96 12.24
C GLY A 43 0.86 -7.19 11.78
N ALA A 44 0.06 -6.13 11.84
CA ALA A 44 -1.30 -6.12 11.32
C ALA A 44 -1.38 -5.21 10.09
N VAL A 45 -2.38 -5.46 9.23
CA VAL A 45 -2.74 -4.57 8.14
C VAL A 45 -4.06 -3.91 8.50
N ALA A 46 -4.12 -2.58 8.38
CA ALA A 46 -5.32 -1.80 8.61
C ALA A 46 -5.53 -0.80 7.46
N LEU A 47 -6.78 -0.42 7.26
CA LEU A 47 -7.17 0.65 6.36
C LEU A 47 -7.61 1.83 7.22
N TYR A 48 -7.11 3.01 6.90
CA TYR A 48 -7.32 4.22 7.69
C TYR A 48 -7.61 5.40 6.78
N VAL A 49 -8.46 6.30 7.25
CA VAL A 49 -8.76 7.59 6.61
C VAL A 49 -8.83 8.64 7.71
N GLU A 50 -8.22 9.79 7.47
CA GLU A 50 -8.26 10.96 8.34
C GLU A 50 -9.08 12.05 7.63
N ASP A 51 -10.07 12.61 8.32
CA ASP A 51 -10.89 13.76 7.89
C ASP A 51 -11.42 13.70 6.45
N ALA A 52 -11.67 12.50 5.93
CA ALA A 52 -12.13 12.27 4.57
C ALA A 52 -13.02 11.03 4.47
N ARG A 53 -13.66 10.87 3.32
CA ARG A 53 -14.39 9.65 2.95
C ARG A 53 -13.60 8.88 1.89
N ALA A 54 -13.29 7.62 2.19
CA ALA A 54 -12.69 6.68 1.27
C ALA A 54 -13.53 5.41 1.18
N VAL A 55 -13.50 4.76 0.01
CA VAL A 55 -14.08 3.43 -0.18
C VAL A 55 -12.94 2.49 -0.55
N PHE A 56 -12.86 1.38 0.18
CA PHE A 56 -11.89 0.33 -0.09
C PHE A 56 -12.65 -0.94 -0.45
N GLY A 57 -12.25 -1.60 -1.54
CA GLY A 57 -12.86 -2.87 -1.90
C GLY A 57 -12.64 -3.26 -3.37
N PRO A 58 -12.49 -4.56 -3.67
CA PRO A 58 -12.24 -5.66 -2.72
C PRO A 58 -10.85 -5.57 -2.09
N VAL A 59 -10.71 -6.12 -0.88
CA VAL A 59 -9.43 -6.19 -0.14
C VAL A 59 -9.06 -7.65 0.03
N THR A 60 -7.87 -8.02 -0.44
CA THR A 60 -7.34 -9.38 -0.29
C THR A 60 -5.96 -9.33 0.35
N LEU A 61 -5.77 -10.12 1.40
CA LEU A 61 -4.47 -10.38 1.98
C LEU A 61 -3.97 -11.73 1.47
N ARG A 62 -2.74 -11.76 0.98
CA ARG A 62 -2.05 -12.99 0.59
C ARG A 62 -0.75 -13.05 1.38
N GLY A 63 -0.64 -14.04 2.25
CA GLY A 63 0.55 -14.34 3.03
C GLY A 63 0.80 -15.85 3.04
N CYS A 64 2.04 -16.22 3.33
CA CYS A 64 2.46 -17.57 3.70
C CYS A 64 2.84 -17.56 5.18
#